data_AF-A0A376KL33-F1
#
_entry.id   AF-A0A376KL33-F1
#
_cell.length_a   1.000
_cell.length_b   1.000
_cell.length_c   1.000
_cell.angle_alpha   90.00
_cell.angle_beta   90.00
_cell.angle_gamma   90.00
#
_symmetry.space_group_name_H-M   'P 1'
#
loop_
_entity.id
_entity.type
_entity.pdbx_description
1 polymer ?
#
loop_
_entity_poly.entity_id
_entity_poly.type
_entity_poly.pdbx_seq_one_letter_code
_entity_poly.pdbx_strand_id
1 'polypeptide(L)'
;MQKFDTRTFQGLILTLQDYWARQGCTIVQPLDMEVGAGTSHPMTCLRALGPEPMAAAYVQPSRRPTDGRYGENPNRLQHYYQFQVVIKPSPDNIQELYLGSLKELGMDPTIHDIRFVEDNWENPTLGAWGTGLGSVAKRHGSDAVHLLPAGWWSGV
;
A
#
# COMPACT_ATOMS: atom_id res chain seq x y z
N MET A 1 -6.94 -24.56 -0.40
CA MET A 1 -6.49 -23.73 -1.53
C MET A 1 -4.97 -23.74 -1.53
N GLN A 2 -4.29 -23.97 -2.67
CA GLN A 2 -2.83 -23.85 -2.71
C GLN A 2 -2.44 -22.40 -2.39
N LYS A 3 -1.50 -22.21 -1.46
CA LYS A 3 -0.90 -20.89 -1.20
C LYS A 3 0.02 -20.52 -2.37
N PHE A 4 -0.03 -19.26 -2.80
CA PHE A 4 0.86 -18.74 -3.83
C PHE A 4 2.32 -18.71 -3.33
N ASP A 5 3.28 -18.82 -4.24
CA ASP A 5 4.71 -18.71 -3.89
C ASP A 5 5.11 -17.25 -3.65
N THR A 6 5.14 -16.83 -2.39
CA THR A 6 5.50 -15.47 -1.96
C THR A 6 6.96 -15.09 -2.21
N ARG A 7 7.81 -16.03 -2.65
CA ARG A 7 9.18 -15.72 -3.10
C ARG A 7 9.21 -15.10 -4.49
N THR A 8 8.13 -15.26 -5.25
CA THR A 8 7.97 -14.62 -6.56
C THR A 8 7.20 -13.31 -6.43
N PHE A 9 7.52 -12.34 -7.29
CA PHE A 9 6.80 -11.06 -7.31
C PHE A 9 5.31 -11.24 -7.60
N GLN A 10 4.97 -12.15 -8.52
CA GLN A 10 3.59 -12.52 -8.82
C GLN A 10 2.88 -13.13 -7.60
N GLY A 11 3.50 -14.10 -6.94
CA GLY A 11 2.88 -14.76 -5.79
C GLY A 11 2.73 -13.83 -4.58
N LEU A 12 3.61 -12.83 -4.42
CA LEU A 12 3.43 -11.75 -3.44
C LEU A 12 2.15 -10.95 -3.74
N ILE A 13 1.97 -10.50 -4.99
CA ILE A 13 0.78 -9.76 -5.41
C ILE A 13 -0.48 -10.60 -5.19
N LEU A 14 -0.50 -11.84 -5.66
CA LEU A 14 -1.67 -12.72 -5.54
C LEU A 14 -2.00 -13.02 -4.07
N THR A 15 -1.00 -13.16 -3.21
CA THR A 15 -1.20 -13.33 -1.76
C THR A 15 -1.85 -12.12 -1.13
N LEU A 16 -1.42 -10.91 -1.50
CA LEU A 16 -2.04 -9.68 -1.00
C LEU A 16 -3.46 -9.50 -1.53
N GLN A 17 -3.71 -9.78 -2.81
CA GLN A 17 -5.07 -9.74 -3.38
C GLN A 17 -6.00 -10.72 -2.66
N ASP A 18 -5.57 -11.97 -2.45
CA ASP A 18 -6.34 -12.96 -1.70
C ASP A 18 -6.60 -12.51 -0.25
N TYR A 19 -5.57 -12.04 0.45
CA TYR A 19 -5.70 -11.60 1.84
C TYR A 19 -6.75 -10.50 1.99
N TRP A 20 -6.64 -9.43 1.18
CA TRP A 20 -7.55 -8.30 1.27
C TRP A 20 -8.95 -8.61 0.74
N ALA A 21 -9.07 -9.51 -0.24
CA ALA A 21 -10.38 -10.04 -0.64
C ALA A 21 -11.08 -10.75 0.52
N ARG A 22 -10.35 -11.55 1.31
CA ARG A 22 -10.87 -12.20 2.53
C ARG A 22 -11.23 -11.20 3.64
N GLN A 23 -10.61 -10.02 3.68
CA GLN A 23 -10.98 -8.92 4.58
C GLN A 23 -12.17 -8.08 4.06
N GLY A 24 -12.81 -8.48 2.95
CA GLY A 24 -13.98 -7.79 2.40
C GLY A 24 -13.66 -6.68 1.40
N CYS A 25 -12.41 -6.55 0.95
CA CYS A 25 -12.06 -5.61 -0.11
C CYS A 25 -12.47 -6.13 -1.49
N THR A 26 -13.02 -5.25 -2.32
CA THR A 26 -13.16 -5.51 -3.76
C THR A 26 -11.80 -5.42 -4.43
N ILE A 27 -11.42 -6.44 -5.21
CA ILE A 27 -10.17 -6.41 -5.97
C ILE A 27 -10.39 -5.64 -7.28
N VAL A 28 -9.71 -4.50 -7.39
CA VAL A 28 -9.82 -3.59 -8.54
C VAL A 28 -8.62 -3.78 -9.47
N GLN A 29 -8.82 -3.52 -10.76
CA GLN A 29 -7.74 -3.49 -11.74
C GLN A 29 -6.95 -2.18 -11.67
N PRO A 30 -5.69 -2.16 -12.11
CA PRO A 30 -4.94 -0.92 -12.24
C PRO A 30 -5.65 0.08 -13.16
N LEU A 31 -5.44 1.38 -12.91
CA LEU A 31 -5.84 2.42 -13.86
C LEU A 31 -5.01 2.31 -15.13
N ASP A 32 -5.66 2.43 -16.28
CA ASP A 32 -5.09 2.37 -17.63
C ASP A 32 -4.43 3.69 -18.07
N MET A 33 -4.20 4.60 -17.14
CA MET A 33 -3.54 5.89 -17.33
C MET A 33 -2.34 6.04 -16.40
N GLU A 34 -1.34 6.84 -16.82
CA GLU A 34 -0.20 7.17 -15.98
C GLU A 34 -0.60 7.95 -14.72
N VAL A 35 -0.26 7.38 -13.56
CA VAL A 35 -0.42 8.03 -12.26
C VAL A 35 0.84 7.86 -11.40
N GLY A 36 1.12 8.84 -10.54
CA GLY A 36 2.29 8.81 -9.65
C GLY A 36 2.10 8.00 -8.37
N ALA A 37 0.85 7.65 -8.05
CA ALA A 37 0.48 6.81 -6.92
C ALA A 37 -0.93 6.22 -7.09
N GLY A 38 -1.23 5.14 -6.35
CA GLY A 38 -2.55 4.54 -6.23
C GLY A 38 -3.63 5.52 -5.75
N THR A 39 -3.26 6.57 -5.03
CA THR A 39 -4.19 7.61 -4.56
C THR A 39 -4.88 8.37 -5.69
N SER A 40 -4.24 8.52 -6.85
CA SER A 40 -4.85 9.17 -8.02
C SER A 40 -5.86 8.29 -8.77
N HIS A 41 -5.96 7.00 -8.44
CA HIS A 41 -6.94 6.11 -9.05
C HIS A 41 -8.37 6.56 -8.66
N PRO A 42 -9.36 6.58 -9.57
CA PRO A 42 -10.74 6.99 -9.27
C PRO A 42 -11.38 6.25 -8.09
N MET A 43 -11.15 4.93 -8.00
CA MET A 43 -11.56 4.12 -6.84
C MET A 43 -11.02 4.58 -5.50
N THR A 44 -9.96 5.38 -5.45
CA THR A 44 -9.48 6.02 -4.22
C THR A 44 -9.91 7.47 -4.17
N CYS A 45 -9.46 8.29 -5.13
CA CYS A 45 -9.65 9.73 -5.09
C CYS A 45 -11.14 10.14 -5.05
N LEU A 46 -11.99 9.51 -5.86
CA LEU A 46 -13.41 9.89 -5.92
C LEU A 46 -14.24 9.19 -4.85
N ARG A 47 -13.90 7.94 -4.50
CA ARG A 47 -14.64 7.15 -3.51
C ARG A 47 -14.26 7.50 -2.07
N ALA A 48 -13.16 8.22 -1.86
CA ALA A 48 -12.87 8.87 -0.59
C ALA A 48 -13.93 9.92 -0.24
N LEU A 49 -14.50 10.59 -1.25
CA LEU A 49 -15.57 11.58 -1.08
C LEU A 49 -16.90 10.92 -0.71
N GLY A 50 -17.76 11.68 -0.03
CA GLY A 50 -19.11 11.26 0.34
C GLY A 50 -19.15 10.27 1.53
N PRO A 51 -20.35 10.02 2.09
CA PRO A 51 -20.53 9.14 3.24
C PRO A 51 -20.52 7.65 2.89
N GLU A 52 -20.57 7.28 1.61
CA GLU A 52 -20.79 5.89 1.20
C GLU A 52 -19.60 5.00 1.53
N PRO A 53 -19.80 3.88 2.26
CA PRO A 53 -18.70 3.00 2.62
C PRO A 53 -18.08 2.34 1.38
N MET A 54 -16.78 2.06 1.45
CA MET A 54 -16.06 1.36 0.40
C MET A 54 -14.86 0.62 0.96
N ALA A 55 -14.53 -0.53 0.38
CA ALA A 55 -13.33 -1.29 0.68
C ALA A 55 -12.76 -1.84 -0.63
N ALA A 56 -11.54 -1.46 -0.98
CA ALA A 56 -10.91 -1.84 -2.24
C ALA A 56 -9.41 -2.11 -2.05
N ALA A 57 -8.89 -3.08 -2.81
CA ALA A 57 -7.46 -3.38 -2.87
C ALA A 57 -7.03 -3.64 -4.31
N TYR A 58 -5.87 -3.13 -4.72
CA TYR A 58 -5.41 -3.24 -6.10
C TYR A 58 -3.92 -2.97 -6.26
N VAL A 59 -3.36 -3.44 -7.38
CA VAL A 59 -2.03 -3.06 -7.82
C VAL A 59 -2.14 -1.77 -8.65
N GLN A 60 -1.25 -0.82 -8.42
CA GLN A 60 -1.10 0.36 -9.28
C GLN A 60 0.35 0.49 -9.75
N PRO A 61 0.63 0.25 -11.05
CA PRO A 61 1.86 0.71 -11.69
C PRO A 61 1.92 2.23 -11.58
N SER A 62 2.97 2.73 -10.91
CA SER A 62 3.12 4.13 -10.53
C SER A 62 4.35 4.72 -11.20
N ARG A 63 4.20 5.89 -11.83
CA ARG A 63 5.26 6.57 -12.56
C ARG A 63 5.64 7.88 -11.90
N ARG A 64 6.91 8.00 -11.49
CA ARG A 64 7.51 9.20 -10.90
C ARG A 64 8.75 9.59 -11.72
N PRO A 65 8.60 10.45 -12.74
CA PRO A 65 9.70 10.76 -13.67
C PRO A 65 10.99 11.24 -12.99
N THR A 66 10.85 12.06 -11.94
CA THR A 66 11.98 12.61 -11.16
C THR A 66 12.75 11.55 -10.36
N ASP A 67 12.16 10.37 -10.14
CA ASP A 67 12.77 9.28 -9.40
C ASP A 67 13.67 8.39 -10.28
N GLY A 68 13.76 8.66 -11.58
CA GLY A 68 14.62 7.92 -12.52
C GLY A 68 16.11 7.98 -12.16
N ARG A 69 16.76 6.82 -12.21
CA ARG A 69 18.21 6.67 -11.98
C ARG A 69 18.87 5.80 -13.05
N TYR A 70 18.33 5.84 -14.28
CA TYR A 70 18.86 5.13 -15.48
C TYR A 70 19.11 3.62 -15.32
N GLY A 71 18.47 2.97 -14.35
CA GLY A 71 18.69 1.55 -14.04
C GLY A 71 19.95 1.26 -13.22
N GLU A 72 20.67 2.29 -12.77
CA GLU A 72 21.91 2.14 -11.99
C GLU A 72 21.66 2.05 -10.48
N ASN A 73 20.55 2.62 -9.99
CA ASN A 73 20.21 2.54 -8.57
C ASN A 73 19.44 1.23 -8.27
N PRO A 74 19.88 0.43 -7.28
CA PRO A 74 19.26 -0.87 -6.99
C PRO A 74 17.86 -0.76 -6.37
N ASN A 75 17.49 0.39 -5.79
CA ASN A 75 16.29 0.56 -4.99
C ASN A 75 15.33 1.65 -5.50
N ARG A 76 15.80 2.55 -6.37
CA ARG A 76 15.06 3.75 -6.79
C ARG A 76 14.70 3.70 -8.26
N LEU A 77 13.39 3.67 -8.54
CA LEU A 77 12.82 3.44 -9.87
C LEU A 77 11.86 4.56 -10.26
N GLN A 78 11.88 4.97 -11.54
CA GLN A 78 10.87 5.88 -12.09
C GLN A 78 9.51 5.21 -12.31
N HIS A 79 9.48 3.88 -12.41
CA HIS A 79 8.27 3.08 -12.59
C HIS A 79 8.35 1.88 -11.65
N TYR A 80 7.37 1.76 -10.77
CA TYR A 80 7.31 0.73 -9.74
C TYR A 80 5.86 0.35 -9.45
N TYR A 81 5.65 -0.74 -8.70
CA TYR A 81 4.32 -1.23 -8.37
C TYR A 81 3.97 -0.90 -6.92
N GLN A 82 2.84 -0.23 -6.73
CA GLN A 82 2.21 -0.09 -5.43
C GLN A 82 1.12 -1.15 -5.27
N PHE A 83 0.95 -1.65 -4.05
CA PHE A 83 -0.25 -2.35 -3.64
C PHE A 83 -1.07 -1.39 -2.78
N GLN A 84 -2.17 -0.88 -3.33
CA GLN A 84 -3.04 0.08 -2.68
C GLN A 84 -4.19 -0.64 -1.98
N VAL A 85 -4.49 -0.23 -0.76
CA VAL A 85 -5.68 -0.62 0.00
C VAL A 85 -6.38 0.64 0.47
N VAL A 86 -7.70 0.69 0.36
CA VAL A 86 -8.54 1.77 0.91
C VAL A 86 -9.76 1.15 1.55
N ILE A 87 -10.03 1.52 2.80
CA ILE A 87 -11.19 1.08 3.57
C ILE A 87 -11.81 2.32 4.22
N LYS A 88 -13.08 2.56 3.92
CA LYS A 88 -13.91 3.66 4.41
C LYS A 88 -15.24 3.09 4.94
N PRO A 89 -15.61 3.31 6.20
CA PRO A 89 -14.82 3.96 7.25
C PRO A 89 -13.59 3.14 7.63
N SER A 90 -12.57 3.79 8.20
CA SER A 90 -11.40 3.08 8.72
C SER A 90 -11.83 2.17 9.88
N PRO A 91 -11.46 0.88 9.88
CA PRO A 91 -11.77 0.00 11.00
C PRO A 91 -10.80 0.26 12.16
N ASP A 92 -11.24 -0.01 13.39
CA ASP A 92 -10.44 0.22 14.60
C ASP A 92 -9.18 -0.67 14.64
N ASN A 93 -9.25 -1.87 14.06
CA ASN A 93 -8.20 -2.87 14.07
C ASN A 93 -7.30 -2.83 12.83
N ILE A 94 -7.22 -1.69 12.15
CA ILE A 94 -6.56 -1.63 10.84
C ILE A 94 -5.06 -1.91 10.87
N GLN A 95 -4.38 -1.61 11.99
CA GLN A 95 -2.99 -2.02 12.20
C GLN A 95 -2.85 -3.54 12.27
N GLU A 96 -3.80 -4.24 12.90
CA GLU A 96 -3.81 -5.70 12.99
C GLU A 96 -4.04 -6.33 11.60
N LEU A 97 -4.93 -5.75 10.79
CA LEU A 97 -5.14 -6.18 9.40
C LEU A 97 -3.87 -5.97 8.56
N TYR A 98 -3.19 -4.85 8.74
CA TYR A 98 -1.91 -4.61 8.08
C TYR A 98 -0.85 -5.64 8.48
N LEU A 99 -0.65 -5.88 9.78
CA LEU A 99 0.29 -6.88 10.28
C LEU A 99 -0.09 -8.30 9.83
N GLY A 100 -1.39 -8.61 9.75
CA GLY A 100 -1.90 -9.86 9.20
C GLY A 100 -1.50 -10.06 7.75
N SER A 101 -1.54 -9.00 6.92
CA SER A 101 -1.10 -9.06 5.53
C SER A 101 0.41 -9.34 5.42
N LEU A 102 1.23 -8.73 6.29
CA LEU A 102 2.67 -8.98 6.35
C LEU A 102 2.99 -10.42 6.78
N LYS A 103 2.21 -10.96 7.72
CA LYS A 103 2.33 -12.35 8.16
C LYS A 103 2.06 -13.35 7.03
N GLU A 104 1.09 -13.07 6.15
CA GLU A 104 0.84 -13.91 4.96
C GLU A 104 2.00 -13.89 3.96
N LEU A 105 2.77 -12.79 3.93
CA LEU A 105 4.01 -12.69 3.17
C LEU A 105 5.22 -13.33 3.87
N GLY A 106 5.04 -13.89 5.07
CA GLY A 106 6.10 -14.52 5.85
C GLY A 106 6.91 -13.56 6.74
N MET A 107 6.46 -12.32 6.92
CA MET A 107 7.04 -11.39 7.89
C MET A 107 6.39 -11.60 9.26
N ASP A 108 7.13 -12.22 10.17
CA ASP A 108 6.71 -12.41 11.56
C ASP A 108 7.13 -11.20 12.42
N PRO A 109 6.20 -10.44 13.03
CA PRO A 109 6.50 -9.28 13.87
C PRO A 109 7.26 -9.64 15.17
N THR A 110 7.30 -10.91 15.56
CA THR A 110 8.12 -11.36 16.71
C THR A 110 9.60 -11.53 16.35
N ILE A 111 9.90 -11.63 15.05
CA ILE A 111 11.26 -11.82 14.51
C ILE A 111 11.74 -10.56 13.76
N HIS A 112 10.82 -9.84 13.13
CA HIS A 112 11.09 -8.63 12.34
C HIS A 112 10.68 -7.39 13.13
N ASP A 113 11.59 -6.43 13.25
CA ASP A 113 11.34 -5.15 13.91
C ASP A 113 10.50 -4.25 12.97
N ILE A 114 9.19 -4.20 13.26
CA ILE A 114 8.21 -3.38 12.56
C ILE A 114 7.83 -2.21 13.47
N ARG A 115 8.10 -0.98 13.01
CA ARG A 115 7.79 0.23 13.76
C ARG A 115 6.80 1.09 12.98
N PHE A 116 5.75 1.53 13.67
CA PHE A 116 4.86 2.55 13.17
C PHE A 116 5.40 3.92 13.59
N VAL A 117 5.67 4.76 12.61
CA VAL A 117 6.19 6.12 12.80
C VAL A 117 5.13 7.06 12.27
N GLU A 118 4.75 8.04 13.09
CA GLU A 118 3.84 9.09 12.67
C GLU A 118 4.43 9.84 11.47
N ASP A 119 3.65 9.90 10.40
CA ASP A 119 4.05 10.57 9.17
C ASP A 119 2.81 11.20 8.53
N ASN A 120 2.90 12.49 8.28
CA ASN A 120 1.84 13.23 7.61
C ASN A 120 2.07 13.17 6.11
N TRP A 121 0.99 13.01 5.35
CA TRP A 121 1.06 12.97 3.90
C TRP A 121 0.21 14.05 3.27
N GLU A 122 0.74 14.66 2.22
CA GLU A 122 0.07 15.69 1.44
C GLU A 122 0.26 15.43 -0.05
N ASN A 123 -0.80 15.64 -0.82
CA ASN A 123 -0.77 15.73 -2.27
C ASN A 123 -1.51 17.00 -2.73
N PRO A 124 -0.76 18.10 -2.95
CA PRO A 124 -1.33 19.37 -3.35
C PRO A 124 -2.11 19.30 -4.68
N THR A 125 -1.71 18.41 -5.60
CA THR A 125 -2.36 18.29 -6.92
C THR A 125 -3.79 17.74 -6.81
N LEU A 126 -4.05 16.88 -5.82
CA LEU A 126 -5.40 16.38 -5.53
C LEU A 126 -6.11 17.21 -4.46
N GLY A 127 -5.46 18.25 -3.91
CA GLY A 127 -5.97 19.01 -2.77
C GLY A 127 -6.18 18.14 -1.53
N ALA A 128 -5.36 17.11 -1.37
CA ALA A 128 -5.67 15.99 -0.48
C ALA A 128 -4.57 15.84 0.57
N TRP A 129 -4.95 15.68 1.82
CA TRP A 129 -4.03 15.57 2.97
C TRP A 129 -4.58 14.57 3.98
N GLY A 130 -3.69 14.00 4.78
CA GLY A 130 -4.09 13.06 5.84
C GLY A 130 -2.97 12.84 6.84
N THR A 131 -3.35 12.51 8.06
CA THR A 131 -2.44 12.05 9.10
C THR A 131 -2.31 10.54 8.98
N GLY A 132 -1.11 9.99 9.21
CA GLY A 132 -0.86 8.58 8.89
C GLY A 132 0.19 7.96 9.78
N LEU A 133 0.30 6.64 9.64
CA LEU A 133 1.44 5.90 10.15
C LEU A 133 2.23 5.37 8.94
N GLY A 134 3.45 5.86 8.80
CA GLY A 134 4.50 5.16 8.05
C GLY A 134 4.87 3.88 8.79
N SER A 135 5.11 2.78 8.08
CA SER A 135 5.73 1.61 8.72
C SER A 135 7.12 1.38 8.15
N VAL A 136 8.08 1.20 9.05
CA VAL A 136 9.45 0.85 8.66
C VAL A 136 9.68 -0.57 9.14
N ALA A 137 9.98 -1.48 8.21
CA ALA A 137 10.36 -2.84 8.52
C ALA A 137 11.86 -3.02 8.26
N LYS A 138 12.57 -3.52 9.26
CA LYS A 138 13.97 -3.95 9.11
C LYS A 138 14.03 -5.47 9.18
N ARG A 139 14.52 -6.10 8.10
CA ARG A 139 14.96 -7.50 8.14
C ARG A 139 16.40 -7.54 8.64
N HIS A 140 16.74 -8.52 9.48
CA HIS A 140 18.05 -8.59 10.12
C HIS A 140 19.17 -8.58 9.06
N GLY A 141 20.05 -7.56 9.10
CA GLY A 141 21.16 -7.37 8.16
C GLY A 141 20.85 -6.64 6.86
N SER A 142 19.63 -6.14 6.64
CA SER A 142 19.29 -5.31 5.47
C SER A 142 19.06 -3.85 5.84
N ASP A 143 19.19 -2.95 4.86
CA ASP A 143 18.72 -1.58 4.97
C ASP A 143 17.22 -1.54 5.33
N ALA A 144 16.80 -0.44 5.95
CA ALA A 144 15.41 -0.23 6.32
C ALA A 144 14.54 -0.17 5.06
N VAL A 145 13.56 -1.07 4.96
CA VAL A 145 12.56 -1.00 3.90
C VAL A 145 11.41 -0.15 4.44
N HIS A 146 11.26 1.05 3.87
CA HIS A 146 10.09 1.88 4.10
C HIS A 146 8.89 1.21 3.42
N LEU A 147 8.02 0.62 4.23
CA LEU A 147 6.69 0.22 3.79
C LEU A 147 5.82 1.48 3.90
N LEU A 148 5.76 2.19 2.76
CA LEU A 148 5.18 3.52 2.56
C LEU A 148 3.87 3.77 3.33
N PRO A 149 3.59 5.04 3.69
CA PRO A 149 2.60 5.38 4.71
C PRO A 149 1.21 4.90 4.38
N ALA A 150 0.62 4.19 5.35
CA ALA A 150 -0.82 4.12 5.47
C ALA A 150 -1.28 5.50 5.94
N GLY A 151 -1.52 6.41 4.98
CA GLY A 151 -2.27 7.64 5.26
C GLY A 151 -3.68 7.24 5.66
N TRP A 152 -4.02 7.45 6.93
CA TRP A 152 -5.37 7.24 7.43
C TRP A 152 -6.16 8.51 7.12
N TRP A 153 -7.15 8.42 6.23
CA TRP A 153 -7.96 9.58 5.90
C TRP A 153 -8.89 9.93 7.07
N SER A 154 -8.49 10.92 7.86
CA SER A 154 -9.41 11.68 8.71
C SER A 154 -9.46 13.13 8.22
N GLY A 155 -10.45 13.47 7.40
CA GLY A 155 -10.82 14.87 7.13
C GLY A 155 -10.96 15.25 5.65
N VAL A 156 -12.22 15.25 5.19
CA VAL A 156 -12.82 16.45 4.59
C VAL A 156 -13.94 16.87 5.54
#